data_AF-A0AA95HEE1-F1
#
_entry.id   AF-A0AA95HEE1-F1
#
_cell.length_a   1.000
_cell.length_b   1.000
_cell.length_c   1.000
_cell.angle_alpha   90.00
_cell.angle_beta   90.00
_cell.angle_gamma   90.00
#
_symmetry.space_group_name_H-M   'P 1'
#
loop_
_entity.id
_entity.type
_entity.pdbx_description
1 polymer ?
#
loop_
_entity_poly.entity_id
_entity_poly.type
_entity_poly.pdbx_seq_one_letter_code
_entity_poly.pdbx_strand_id
1 'polypeptide(L)'
;MDKQRIVKIFAVLGEPTDNRPWRDYSGYGLTAADAPTLVELVADNSFVESDGADYWVPLHSWRALLHLMPAGLHELIGIFDVVAEDDWAVDEIPMVVAAACDAALDPLLDYVLDKRNDEFAIPLALQCLVETGKRHSKLRKPVIERLVYALQHSAARDYGLRGLIVAELVALRAVEAMPAIRVAFAEDQVDWTVSGDLEDVELGMGLRTKRDTPRPSYKVEEDDADDEDEDDAPLVEQVIRAEPKIGRNEPCPCGSGKKYKKCCMP
;
A
#
# COMPACT_ATOMS: atom_id res chain seq x y z
N MET A 1 29.75 5.10 9.04
CA MET A 1 30.30 3.84 8.52
C MET A 1 30.42 3.99 7.02
N ASP A 2 31.44 3.42 6.39
CA ASP A 2 31.54 3.45 4.92
C ASP A 2 30.55 2.45 4.28
N LYS A 3 30.12 2.75 3.03
CA LYS A 3 29.15 1.94 2.26
C LYS A 3 29.59 0.47 2.16
N GLN A 4 30.85 0.20 1.84
CA GLN A 4 31.35 -1.16 1.65
C GLN A 4 31.25 -2.01 2.93
N ARG A 5 31.49 -1.40 4.10
CA ARG A 5 31.33 -2.07 5.38
C ARG A 5 29.87 -2.40 5.69
N ILE A 6 28.92 -1.52 5.38
CA ILE A 6 27.49 -1.78 5.54
C ILE A 6 27.05 -2.95 4.65
N VAL A 7 27.40 -2.91 3.35
CA VAL A 7 27.12 -3.98 2.39
C VAL A 7 27.66 -5.32 2.89
N LYS A 8 28.91 -5.36 3.37
CA LYS A 8 29.52 -6.59 3.90
C LYS A 8 28.78 -7.13 5.11
N ILE A 9 28.26 -6.27 6.00
CA ILE A 9 27.47 -6.70 7.15
C ILE A 9 26.16 -7.32 6.68
N PHE A 10 25.42 -6.63 5.82
CA PHE A 10 24.09 -7.05 5.36
C PHE A 10 24.13 -8.28 4.45
N ALA A 11 25.12 -8.39 3.55
CA ALA A 11 25.29 -9.59 2.72
C ALA A 11 25.53 -10.87 3.55
N VAL A 12 26.12 -10.75 4.75
CA VAL A 12 26.30 -11.90 5.67
C VAL A 12 24.99 -12.30 6.35
N LEU A 13 24.01 -11.39 6.44
CA LEU A 13 22.71 -11.70 7.04
C LEU A 13 21.85 -12.57 6.13
N GLY A 14 22.05 -12.47 4.81
CA GLY A 14 21.34 -13.26 3.80
C GLY A 14 19.85 -12.92 3.74
N GLU A 15 19.03 -13.91 3.38
CA GLU A 15 17.59 -13.71 3.28
C GLU A 15 16.98 -13.30 4.64
N PRO A 16 16.20 -12.20 4.68
CA PRO A 16 15.53 -11.75 5.88
C PRO A 16 14.37 -12.68 6.24
N THR A 17 14.03 -12.76 7.53
CA THR A 17 12.79 -13.42 7.95
C THR A 17 11.60 -12.46 7.86
N ASP A 18 10.43 -12.96 7.47
CA ASP A 18 9.19 -12.17 7.36
C ASP A 18 8.46 -11.96 8.68
N ASN A 19 8.88 -12.68 9.73
CA ASN A 19 8.23 -12.57 11.03
C ASN A 19 8.53 -11.22 11.67
N ARG A 20 7.47 -10.60 12.22
CA ARG A 20 7.56 -9.41 13.06
C ARG A 20 7.65 -9.82 14.56
N PRO A 21 8.45 -9.12 15.39
CA PRO A 21 9.32 -8.00 15.04
C PRO A 21 10.50 -8.45 14.17
N TRP A 22 10.95 -7.55 13.29
CA TRP A 22 12.13 -7.79 12.47
C TRP A 22 13.39 -7.96 13.34
N ARG A 23 14.46 -8.45 12.71
CA ARG A 23 15.81 -8.46 13.27
C ARG A 23 16.15 -7.09 13.86
N ASP A 24 16.79 -7.09 15.02
CA ASP A 24 17.32 -5.88 15.65
C ASP A 24 18.59 -5.43 14.92
N TYR A 25 18.54 -4.25 14.28
CA TYR A 25 19.68 -3.67 13.57
C TYR A 25 20.55 -2.75 14.44
N SER A 26 20.11 -2.43 15.67
CA SER A 26 20.83 -1.51 16.57
C SER A 26 22.21 -2.05 16.99
N GLY A 27 22.38 -3.37 16.98
CA GLY A 27 23.63 -4.05 17.35
C GLY A 27 24.77 -3.94 16.32
N TYR A 28 24.53 -3.43 15.11
CA TYR A 28 25.54 -3.36 14.05
C TYR A 28 26.39 -2.09 14.05
N GLY A 29 26.16 -1.17 15.00
CA GLY A 29 26.93 0.07 15.13
C GLY A 29 26.55 1.13 14.09
N LEU A 30 25.34 1.06 13.56
CA LEU A 30 24.74 2.09 12.71
C LEU A 30 24.30 3.28 13.57
N THR A 31 24.40 4.48 13.00
CA THR A 31 24.08 5.75 13.64
C THR A 31 23.26 6.62 12.69
N ALA A 32 22.71 7.73 13.17
CA ALA A 32 21.98 8.68 12.34
C ALA A 32 22.81 9.20 11.13
N ALA A 33 24.14 9.27 11.27
CA ALA A 33 25.03 9.69 10.17
C ALA A 33 25.11 8.68 9.02
N ASP A 34 24.66 7.43 9.24
CA ASP A 34 24.65 6.37 8.24
C ASP A 34 23.36 6.35 7.40
N ALA A 35 22.33 7.09 7.82
CA ALA A 35 21.02 7.05 7.17
C ALA A 35 21.06 7.40 5.67
N PRO A 36 21.79 8.44 5.21
CA PRO A 36 21.88 8.72 3.78
C PRO A 36 22.50 7.57 2.96
N THR A 37 23.50 6.89 3.52
CA THR A 37 24.12 5.73 2.86
C THR A 37 23.17 4.53 2.83
N LEU A 38 22.35 4.34 3.87
CA LEU A 38 21.32 3.30 3.86
C LEU A 38 20.25 3.58 2.80
N VAL A 39 19.81 4.83 2.66
CA VAL A 39 18.87 5.22 1.58
C VAL A 39 19.51 5.03 0.20
N GLU A 40 20.79 5.37 0.03
CA GLU A 40 21.51 5.09 -1.22
C GLU A 40 21.50 3.61 -1.57
N LEU A 41 21.67 2.72 -0.58
CA LEU A 41 21.60 1.27 -0.77
C LEU A 41 20.19 0.76 -1.08
N VAL A 42 19.15 1.43 -0.57
CA VAL A 42 17.75 1.10 -0.89
C VAL A 42 17.46 1.36 -2.38
N ALA A 43 17.99 2.45 -2.94
CA ALA A 43 17.78 2.82 -4.35
C ALA A 43 18.77 2.15 -5.34
N ASP A 44 19.67 1.30 -4.87
CA ASP A 44 20.76 0.74 -5.69
C ASP A 44 20.28 -0.51 -6.43
N ASN A 45 19.79 -0.32 -7.66
CA ASN A 45 19.29 -1.41 -8.51
C ASN A 45 20.36 -2.45 -8.90
N SER A 46 21.65 -2.19 -8.65
CA SER A 46 22.71 -3.17 -8.96
C SER A 46 22.60 -4.45 -8.13
N PHE A 47 21.89 -4.43 -6.99
CA PHE A 47 21.65 -5.63 -6.18
C PHE A 47 20.59 -6.57 -6.78
N VAL A 48 19.67 -6.07 -7.61
CA VAL A 48 18.58 -6.86 -8.20
C VAL A 48 19.12 -7.90 -9.20
N GLU A 49 20.22 -7.57 -9.89
CA GLU A 49 20.89 -8.48 -10.83
C GLU A 49 21.83 -9.48 -10.14
N SER A 50 21.95 -9.43 -8.81
CA SER A 50 22.85 -10.31 -8.08
C SER A 50 22.20 -11.65 -7.74
N ASP A 51 22.84 -12.74 -8.16
CA ASP A 51 22.57 -14.10 -7.68
C ASP A 51 23.16 -14.36 -6.27
N GLY A 52 23.75 -13.33 -5.65
CA GLY A 52 24.49 -13.40 -4.40
C GLY A 52 23.68 -13.05 -3.15
N ALA A 53 24.30 -13.23 -1.98
CA ALA A 53 23.69 -12.87 -0.69
C ALA A 53 23.51 -11.34 -0.49
N ASP A 54 24.08 -10.53 -1.38
CA ASP A 54 23.94 -9.08 -1.43
C ASP A 54 22.62 -8.62 -2.07
N TYR A 55 21.86 -9.51 -2.73
CA TYR A 55 20.49 -9.24 -3.19
C TYR A 55 19.59 -8.65 -2.08
N TRP A 56 19.80 -9.07 -0.82
CA TRP A 56 19.01 -8.65 0.33
C TRP A 56 19.48 -7.36 1.01
N VAL A 57 20.53 -6.73 0.49
CA VAL A 57 21.09 -5.49 1.05
C VAL A 57 20.10 -4.32 1.07
N PRO A 58 19.31 -4.04 -0.01
CA PRO A 58 18.31 -2.98 0.01
C PRO A 58 17.28 -3.18 1.14
N LEU A 59 16.76 -4.40 1.26
CA LEU A 59 15.77 -4.74 2.28
C LEU A 59 16.31 -4.56 3.70
N HIS A 60 17.51 -5.06 3.97
CA HIS A 60 18.18 -4.82 5.25
C HIS A 60 18.39 -3.33 5.53
N SER A 61 18.62 -2.53 4.49
CA SER A 61 18.87 -1.10 4.61
C SER A 61 17.63 -0.33 5.06
N TRP A 62 16.46 -0.52 4.45
CA TRP A 62 15.24 0.15 4.93
C TRP A 62 14.79 -0.37 6.29
N ARG A 63 14.95 -1.67 6.58
CA ARG A 63 14.62 -2.20 7.91
C ARG A 63 15.55 -1.64 8.99
N ALA A 64 16.82 -1.38 8.68
CA ALA A 64 17.73 -0.72 9.61
C ALA A 64 17.36 0.75 9.88
N LEU A 65 16.84 1.46 8.86
CA LEU A 65 16.36 2.84 9.02
C LEU A 65 15.27 2.98 10.09
N LEU A 66 14.47 1.94 10.35
CA LEU A 66 13.41 1.94 11.37
C LEU A 66 13.90 2.45 12.74
N HIS A 67 15.12 2.08 13.14
CA HIS A 67 15.71 2.48 14.43
C HIS A 67 16.46 3.82 14.37
N LEU A 68 16.70 4.34 13.18
CA LEU A 68 17.44 5.57 12.93
C LEU A 68 16.52 6.76 12.65
N MET A 69 15.24 6.51 12.38
CA MET A 69 14.26 7.57 12.15
C MET A 69 14.25 8.60 13.28
N PRO A 70 14.15 9.91 12.95
CA PRO A 70 13.84 10.48 11.63
C PRO A 70 15.06 10.70 10.70
N ALA A 71 16.26 10.20 11.03
CA ALA A 71 17.42 10.36 10.14
C ALA A 71 17.18 9.62 8.82
N GLY A 72 17.43 10.30 7.70
CA GLY A 72 17.21 9.75 6.34
C GLY A 72 15.77 9.83 5.84
N LEU A 73 14.83 10.43 6.61
CA LEU A 73 13.43 10.52 6.22
C LEU A 73 13.23 11.25 4.88
N HIS A 74 13.86 12.42 4.71
CA HIS A 74 13.69 13.23 3.50
C HIS A 74 14.31 12.55 2.28
N GLU A 75 15.48 11.94 2.45
CA GLU A 75 16.15 11.17 1.43
C GLU A 75 15.31 9.95 1.02
N LEU A 76 14.69 9.25 1.99
CA LEU A 76 13.83 8.10 1.73
C LEU A 76 12.56 8.49 0.98
N ILE A 77 11.90 9.59 1.38
CA ILE A 77 10.74 10.13 0.63
C ILE A 77 11.16 10.54 -0.78
N GLY A 78 12.36 11.09 -0.94
CA GLY A 78 12.90 11.52 -2.24
C GLY A 78 13.15 10.38 -3.23
N ILE A 79 13.07 9.11 -2.81
CA ILE A 79 13.21 7.94 -3.68
C ILE A 79 11.93 7.11 -3.78
N PHE A 80 10.77 7.65 -3.35
CA PHE A 80 9.49 6.94 -3.43
C PHE A 80 9.14 6.45 -4.84
N ASP A 81 9.47 7.20 -5.88
CA ASP A 81 9.29 6.80 -7.27
C ASP A 81 10.05 5.50 -7.61
N VAL A 82 11.17 5.22 -6.93
CA VAL A 82 11.95 3.99 -7.12
C VAL A 82 11.40 2.85 -6.27
N VAL A 83 11.13 3.12 -4.98
CA VAL A 83 10.71 2.06 -4.04
C VAL A 83 9.25 1.65 -4.22
N ALA A 84 8.42 2.47 -4.85
CA ALA A 84 7.02 2.11 -5.12
C ALA A 84 6.88 0.98 -6.15
N GLU A 85 7.92 0.68 -6.94
CA GLU A 85 7.94 -0.45 -7.87
C GLU A 85 8.28 -1.79 -7.17
N ASP A 86 8.75 -1.77 -5.92
CA ASP A 86 9.13 -2.95 -5.16
C ASP A 86 8.01 -3.39 -4.20
N ASP A 87 7.44 -4.58 -4.46
CA ASP A 87 6.34 -5.17 -3.69
C ASP A 87 6.66 -5.31 -2.18
N TRP A 88 7.92 -5.55 -1.80
CA TRP A 88 8.31 -5.61 -0.40
C TRP A 88 8.38 -4.22 0.22
N ALA A 89 8.92 -3.27 -0.54
CA ALA A 89 9.08 -1.91 -0.07
C ALA A 89 7.73 -1.26 0.23
N VAL A 90 6.72 -1.42 -0.64
CA VAL A 90 5.38 -0.86 -0.40
C VAL A 90 4.71 -1.42 0.86
N ASP A 91 4.99 -2.67 1.23
CA ASP A 91 4.46 -3.31 2.44
C ASP A 91 5.20 -2.92 3.73
N GLU A 92 6.48 -2.54 3.62
CA GLU A 92 7.37 -2.36 4.79
C GLU A 92 7.73 -0.91 5.08
N ILE A 93 7.93 -0.08 4.05
CA ILE A 93 8.31 1.33 4.18
C ILE A 93 7.30 2.14 5.02
N PRO A 94 5.97 1.95 4.93
CA PRO A 94 5.03 2.67 5.78
C PRO A 94 5.33 2.49 7.27
N MET A 95 5.77 1.31 7.71
CA MET A 95 6.18 1.08 9.09
C MET A 95 7.48 1.81 9.44
N VAL A 96 8.44 1.83 8.51
CA VAL A 96 9.72 2.53 8.68
C VAL A 96 9.48 4.04 8.82
N VAL A 97 8.77 4.65 7.88
CA VAL A 97 8.45 6.08 7.88
C VAL A 97 7.64 6.47 9.11
N ALA A 98 6.68 5.63 9.54
CA ALA A 98 5.91 5.89 10.75
C ALA A 98 6.75 5.99 12.03
N ALA A 99 7.98 5.43 12.06
CA ALA A 99 8.88 5.61 13.21
C ALA A 99 9.38 7.06 13.35
N ALA A 100 9.34 7.86 12.28
CA ALA A 100 9.64 9.30 12.34
C ALA A 100 8.54 10.14 13.01
N CYS A 101 7.40 9.53 13.36
CA CYS A 101 6.31 10.17 14.10
C CYS A 101 5.80 11.44 13.40
N ASP A 102 5.71 12.57 14.10
CA ASP A 102 5.19 13.83 13.58
C ASP A 102 6.10 14.45 12.50
N ALA A 103 7.39 14.12 12.49
CA ALA A 103 8.33 14.62 11.49
C ALA A 103 8.01 14.14 10.06
N ALA A 104 7.29 13.02 9.91
CA ALA A 104 6.89 12.49 8.60
C ALA A 104 5.71 13.23 7.97
N LEU A 105 4.88 13.92 8.77
CA LEU A 105 3.55 14.31 8.32
C LEU A 105 3.56 15.37 7.21
N ASP A 106 4.32 16.44 7.39
CA ASP A 106 4.38 17.54 6.41
C ASP A 106 5.16 17.14 5.16
N PRO A 107 6.34 16.47 5.24
CA PRO A 107 7.03 15.97 4.05
C PRO A 107 6.20 15.03 3.20
N LEU A 108 5.40 14.14 3.81
CA LEU A 108 4.49 13.26 3.07
C LEU A 108 3.34 14.04 2.43
N LEU A 109 2.79 15.04 3.11
CA LEU A 109 1.76 15.91 2.53
C LEU A 109 2.31 16.70 1.33
N ASP A 110 3.51 17.25 1.47
CA ASP A 110 4.19 17.98 0.38
C ASP A 110 4.42 17.05 -0.82
N TYR A 111 4.86 15.81 -0.57
CA TYR A 111 5.02 14.81 -1.63
C TYR A 111 3.70 14.49 -2.34
N VAL A 112 2.61 14.30 -1.59
CA VAL A 112 1.26 14.02 -2.14
C VAL A 112 0.72 15.16 -3.01
N LEU A 113 1.06 16.42 -2.68
CA LEU A 113 0.56 17.60 -3.40
C LEU A 113 1.47 18.09 -4.52
N ASP A 114 2.71 17.61 -4.59
CA ASP A 114 3.65 18.00 -5.63
C ASP A 114 3.44 17.16 -6.90
N LYS A 115 2.86 17.80 -7.91
CA LYS A 115 2.56 17.22 -9.22
C LYS A 115 3.76 16.75 -10.04
N ARG A 116 4.99 17.03 -9.56
CA ARG A 116 6.21 16.56 -10.22
C ARG A 116 6.55 15.13 -9.83
N ASN A 117 5.99 14.63 -8.73
CA ASN A 117 6.21 13.26 -8.27
C ASN A 117 5.38 12.28 -9.10
N ASP A 118 5.83 11.03 -9.13
CA ASP A 118 5.13 9.96 -9.83
C ASP A 118 3.77 9.66 -9.18
N GLU A 119 2.71 9.66 -9.99
CA GLU A 119 1.35 9.34 -9.53
C GLU A 119 1.23 7.91 -8.97
N PHE A 120 2.05 6.98 -9.47
CA PHE A 120 2.09 5.60 -8.98
C PHE A 120 2.74 5.45 -7.60
N ALA A 121 3.54 6.43 -7.19
CA ALA A 121 4.19 6.46 -5.88
C ALA A 121 3.37 7.21 -4.81
N ILE A 122 2.36 7.99 -5.22
CA ILE A 122 1.46 8.70 -4.29
C ILE A 122 0.73 7.76 -3.30
N PRO A 123 0.23 6.57 -3.70
CA PRO A 123 -0.35 5.60 -2.76
C PRO A 123 0.61 5.25 -1.61
N LEU A 124 1.91 5.10 -1.86
CA LEU A 124 2.89 4.81 -0.83
C LEU A 124 2.98 5.94 0.21
N ALA A 125 3.01 7.20 -0.26
CA ALA A 125 3.05 8.36 0.63
C ALA A 125 1.77 8.48 1.50
N LEU A 126 0.61 8.24 0.89
CA LEU A 126 -0.68 8.21 1.58
C LEU A 126 -0.72 7.08 2.63
N GLN A 127 -0.24 5.88 2.29
CA GLN A 127 -0.14 4.76 3.22
C GLN A 127 0.82 5.05 4.38
N CYS A 128 1.93 5.74 4.13
CA CYS A 128 2.85 6.18 5.19
C CYS A 128 2.15 7.12 6.20
N LEU A 129 1.32 8.07 5.73
CA LEU A 129 0.50 8.93 6.61
C LEU A 129 -0.47 8.09 7.45
N VAL A 130 -1.18 7.15 6.82
CA VAL A 130 -2.15 6.29 7.49
C VAL A 130 -1.50 5.37 8.52
N GLU A 131 -0.38 4.73 8.18
CA GLU A 131 0.37 3.88 9.11
C GLU A 131 0.88 4.68 10.32
N THR A 132 1.33 5.92 10.10
CA THR A 132 1.70 6.85 11.19
C THR A 132 0.52 7.08 12.13
N GLY A 133 -0.68 7.35 11.60
CA GLY A 133 -1.89 7.56 12.40
C GLY A 133 -2.39 6.31 13.13
N LYS A 134 -2.23 5.12 12.53
CA LYS A 134 -2.57 3.83 13.14
C LYS A 134 -1.65 3.47 14.32
N ARG A 135 -0.35 3.72 14.17
CA ARG A 135 0.66 3.43 15.20
C ARG A 135 0.67 4.43 16.34
N HIS A 136 0.46 5.70 16.02
CA HIS A 136 0.58 6.79 16.98
C HIS A 136 -0.77 7.43 17.21
N SER A 137 -1.50 6.96 18.22
CA SER A 137 -2.87 7.43 18.52
C SER A 137 -2.99 8.95 18.69
N LYS A 138 -1.94 9.62 19.19
CA LYS A 138 -1.87 11.10 19.29
C LYS A 138 -1.78 11.80 17.94
N LEU A 139 -1.24 11.13 16.93
CA LEU A 139 -1.07 11.65 15.57
C LEU A 139 -2.23 11.31 14.64
N ARG A 140 -3.18 10.45 15.05
CA ARG A 140 -4.37 10.11 14.24
C ARG A 140 -5.11 11.36 13.74
N LYS A 141 -5.39 12.32 14.64
CA LYS A 141 -6.08 13.56 14.26
C LYS A 141 -5.22 14.42 13.30
N PRO A 142 -3.94 14.72 13.60
CA PRO A 142 -3.03 15.40 12.66
C PRO A 142 -2.94 14.76 11.27
N VAL A 143 -2.97 13.43 11.18
CA VAL A 143 -2.99 12.68 9.90
C VAL A 143 -4.28 12.95 9.14
N ILE A 144 -5.43 12.83 9.81
CA ILE A 144 -6.74 13.10 9.18
C ILE A 144 -6.85 14.55 8.71
N GLU A 145 -6.34 15.50 9.48
CA GLU A 145 -6.31 16.92 9.08
C GLU A 145 -5.53 17.13 7.78
N ARG A 146 -4.44 16.38 7.56
CA ARG A 146 -3.63 16.47 6.33
C ARG A 146 -4.27 15.76 5.15
N LEU A 147 -4.89 14.61 5.37
CA LEU A 147 -5.70 13.95 4.33
C LEU A 147 -6.88 14.82 3.90
N VAL A 148 -7.59 15.45 4.85
CA VAL A 148 -8.67 16.39 4.54
C VAL A 148 -8.14 17.63 3.83
N TYR A 149 -6.99 18.16 4.26
CA TYR A 149 -6.34 19.26 3.57
C TYR A 149 -6.00 18.89 2.12
N ALA A 150 -5.40 17.73 1.89
CA ALA A 150 -5.09 17.23 0.55
C ALA A 150 -6.34 17.04 -0.32
N LEU A 151 -7.44 16.51 0.26
CA LEU A 151 -8.72 16.37 -0.44
C LEU A 151 -9.26 17.71 -0.95
N GLN A 152 -9.07 18.78 -0.17
CA GLN A 152 -9.58 20.12 -0.44
C GLN A 152 -8.66 20.97 -1.32
N HIS A 153 -7.35 20.68 -1.32
CA HIS A 153 -6.33 21.51 -1.97
C HIS A 153 -5.62 20.81 -3.13
N SER A 154 -5.96 19.55 -3.43
CA SER A 154 -5.55 18.93 -4.68
C SER A 154 -6.08 19.70 -5.88
N ALA A 155 -5.37 19.65 -7.00
CA ALA A 155 -5.70 20.46 -8.15
C ALA A 155 -7.08 20.13 -8.73
N ALA A 156 -7.61 21.08 -9.50
CA ALA A 156 -8.84 20.85 -10.25
C ALA A 156 -8.69 19.61 -11.16
N ARG A 157 -9.71 18.76 -11.17
CA ARG A 157 -9.80 17.49 -11.94
C ARG A 157 -8.85 16.36 -11.53
N ASP A 158 -8.22 16.48 -10.38
CA ASP A 158 -7.46 15.37 -9.79
C ASP A 158 -8.41 14.38 -9.08
N TYR A 159 -9.19 13.64 -9.88
CA TYR A 159 -10.24 12.76 -9.38
C TYR A 159 -9.68 11.49 -8.75
N GLY A 160 -8.62 10.93 -9.36
CA GLY A 160 -7.92 9.74 -8.88
C GLY A 160 -7.28 9.95 -7.51
N LEU A 161 -6.53 11.04 -7.34
CA LEU A 161 -5.95 11.38 -6.03
C LEU A 161 -7.02 11.55 -4.96
N ARG A 162 -8.12 12.25 -5.27
CA ARG A 162 -9.23 12.40 -4.31
C ARG A 162 -9.86 11.06 -3.97
N GLY A 163 -10.00 10.15 -4.94
CA GLY A 163 -10.42 8.76 -4.73
C GLY A 163 -9.50 8.01 -3.75
N LEU A 164 -8.18 8.10 -3.95
CA LEU A 164 -7.18 7.50 -3.05
C LEU A 164 -7.26 8.08 -1.64
N ILE A 165 -7.35 9.40 -1.50
CA ILE A 165 -7.47 10.07 -0.20
C ILE A 165 -8.75 9.65 0.53
N VAL A 166 -9.87 9.51 -0.19
CA VAL A 166 -11.13 9.00 0.39
C VAL A 166 -10.95 7.56 0.88
N ALA A 167 -10.30 6.69 0.10
CA ALA A 167 -10.01 5.32 0.51
C ALA A 167 -9.20 5.27 1.82
N GLU A 168 -8.18 6.12 1.96
CA GLU A 168 -7.37 6.19 3.18
C GLU A 168 -8.14 6.74 4.40
N LEU A 169 -8.99 7.74 4.19
CA LEU A 169 -9.89 8.23 5.24
C LEU A 169 -10.85 7.12 5.72
N VAL A 170 -11.36 6.30 4.80
CA VAL A 170 -12.17 5.10 5.13
C VAL A 170 -11.34 4.08 5.90
N ALA A 171 -10.10 3.80 5.49
CA ALA A 171 -9.20 2.87 6.18
C ALA A 171 -8.91 3.30 7.63
N LEU A 172 -8.90 4.61 7.92
CA LEU A 172 -8.77 5.18 9.25
C LEU A 172 -10.09 5.30 10.03
N ARG A 173 -11.23 4.95 9.40
CA ARG A 173 -12.59 5.22 9.91
C ARG A 173 -12.76 6.68 10.36
N ALA A 174 -12.29 7.62 9.55
CA ALA A 174 -12.29 9.05 9.83
C ALA A 174 -13.70 9.67 9.65
N VAL A 175 -14.62 9.33 10.56
CA VAL A 175 -16.00 9.86 10.55
C VAL A 175 -16.03 11.39 10.57
N GLU A 176 -15.07 12.02 11.23
CA GLU A 176 -14.91 13.46 11.29
C GLU A 176 -14.61 14.12 9.92
N ALA A 177 -14.10 13.37 8.94
CA ALA A 177 -13.78 13.86 7.60
C ALA A 177 -14.99 13.86 6.65
N MET A 178 -16.10 13.24 7.04
CA MET A 178 -17.29 13.08 6.20
C MET A 178 -17.88 14.38 5.65
N PRO A 179 -17.87 15.54 6.35
CA PRO A 179 -18.30 16.79 5.75
C PRO A 179 -17.51 17.14 4.49
N ALA A 180 -16.18 16.97 4.50
CA ALA A 180 -15.33 17.25 3.34
C ALA A 180 -15.54 16.21 2.22
N ILE A 181 -15.65 14.92 2.60
CA ILE A 181 -15.91 13.83 1.64
C ILE A 181 -17.22 14.06 0.89
N ARG A 182 -18.31 14.40 1.60
CA ARG A 182 -19.63 14.67 0.99
C ARG A 182 -19.58 15.85 0.02
N VAL A 183 -18.82 16.90 0.34
CA VAL A 183 -18.62 18.03 -0.59
C VAL A 183 -17.91 17.55 -1.85
N ALA A 184 -16.83 16.78 -1.72
CA ALA A 184 -16.09 16.27 -2.88
C ALA A 184 -16.96 15.39 -3.81
N PHE A 185 -17.80 14.51 -3.25
CA PHE A 185 -18.76 13.72 -4.04
C PHE A 185 -19.88 14.58 -4.65
N ALA A 186 -20.39 15.58 -3.92
CA ALA A 186 -21.43 16.47 -4.43
C ALA A 186 -20.96 17.35 -5.59
N GLU A 187 -19.66 17.65 -5.64
CA GLU A 187 -19.00 18.40 -6.71
C GLU A 187 -18.49 17.52 -7.86
N ASP A 188 -18.77 16.20 -7.82
CA ASP A 188 -18.31 15.22 -8.82
C ASP A 188 -16.78 15.22 -8.98
N GLN A 189 -16.06 15.37 -7.86
CA GLN A 189 -14.60 15.46 -7.83
C GLN A 189 -13.91 14.18 -7.36
N VAL A 190 -14.63 13.09 -7.12
CA VAL A 190 -14.04 11.85 -6.62
C VAL A 190 -14.17 10.78 -7.69
N ASP A 191 -13.05 10.17 -8.07
CA ASP A 191 -13.10 8.90 -8.77
C ASP A 191 -13.59 7.83 -7.79
N TRP A 192 -14.89 7.58 -7.84
CA TRP A 192 -15.57 6.60 -7.00
C TRP A 192 -15.15 5.16 -7.31
N THR A 193 -14.48 4.90 -8.43
CA THR A 193 -14.03 3.55 -8.79
C THR A 193 -12.92 3.07 -7.86
N VAL A 194 -12.19 4.00 -7.24
CA VAL A 194 -11.11 3.72 -6.28
C VAL A 194 -11.65 3.35 -4.90
N SER A 195 -12.65 4.08 -4.40
CA SER A 195 -13.10 4.01 -3.00
C SER A 195 -14.55 3.56 -2.80
N GLY A 196 -15.26 3.26 -3.90
CA GLY A 196 -16.71 3.11 -3.93
C GLY A 196 -17.42 4.45 -4.02
N ASP A 197 -18.73 4.41 -4.24
CA ASP A 197 -19.56 5.62 -4.21
C ASP A 197 -19.77 6.15 -2.79
N LEU A 198 -20.46 7.29 -2.68
CA LEU A 198 -20.73 7.89 -1.37
C LEU A 198 -21.48 6.95 -0.41
N GLU A 199 -22.37 6.09 -0.90
CA GLU A 199 -23.08 5.14 -0.04
C GLU A 199 -22.16 4.02 0.45
N ASP A 200 -21.26 3.52 -0.40
CA ASP A 200 -20.23 2.55 -0.02
C ASP A 200 -19.28 3.15 1.03
N VAL A 201 -18.89 4.42 0.88
CA VAL A 201 -18.09 5.17 1.87
C VAL A 201 -18.86 5.32 3.19
N GLU A 202 -20.13 5.73 3.16
CA GLU A 202 -20.97 5.86 4.36
C GLU A 202 -21.18 4.52 5.08
N LEU A 203 -21.28 3.42 4.34
CA LEU A 203 -21.34 2.06 4.89
C LEU A 203 -20.01 1.66 5.54
N GLY A 204 -18.89 1.88 4.86
CA GLY A 204 -17.54 1.60 5.38
C GLY A 204 -17.22 2.37 6.65
N MET A 205 -17.75 3.58 6.78
CA MET A 205 -17.65 4.45 7.96
C MET A 205 -18.68 4.14 9.06
N GLY A 206 -19.64 3.24 8.81
CA GLY A 206 -20.68 2.86 9.78
C GLY A 206 -21.77 3.93 9.99
N LEU A 207 -21.93 4.85 9.03
CA LEU A 207 -22.92 5.94 9.07
C LEU A 207 -24.22 5.57 8.35
N ARG A 208 -24.19 4.47 7.61
CA ARG A 208 -25.29 3.87 6.86
C ARG A 208 -25.32 2.38 7.19
N THR A 209 -26.51 1.78 7.20
CA THR A 209 -26.69 0.34 7.49
C THR A 209 -27.06 -0.48 6.25
N LYS A 210 -27.60 0.16 5.21
CA LYS A 210 -27.98 -0.46 3.93
C LYS A 210 -27.93 0.59 2.82
N ARG A 211 -27.76 0.14 1.57
CA ARG A 211 -27.87 1.05 0.41
C ARG A 211 -29.33 1.35 0.08
N ASP A 212 -29.56 2.55 -0.45
CA ASP A 212 -30.88 3.01 -0.90
C ASP A 212 -30.97 3.05 -2.44
N THR A 213 -29.86 3.36 -3.11
CA THR A 213 -29.78 3.35 -4.58
C THR A 213 -29.21 2.03 -5.11
N PRO A 214 -29.32 1.71 -6.41
CA PRO A 214 -28.48 0.67 -7.03
C PRO A 214 -27.01 1.07 -7.03
N ARG A 215 -26.09 0.11 -7.15
CA ARG A 215 -24.67 0.45 -7.35
C ARG A 215 -24.48 1.07 -8.74
N PRO A 216 -23.65 2.11 -8.86
CA PRO A 216 -23.20 2.58 -10.16
C PRO A 216 -22.60 1.43 -10.96
N SER A 217 -22.96 1.36 -12.24
CA SER A 217 -22.32 0.43 -13.17
C SER A 217 -21.01 1.06 -13.61
N TYR A 218 -19.90 0.33 -13.44
CA TYR A 218 -18.66 0.66 -14.16
C TYR A 218 -18.97 0.47 -15.64
N LYS A 219 -19.18 1.56 -16.37
CA LYS A 219 -19.15 1.51 -17.82
C LYS A 219 -17.68 1.58 -18.17
N VAL A 220 -17.09 0.44 -18.50
CA VAL A 220 -15.88 0.46 -19.33
C VAL A 220 -16.34 1.15 -20.59
N GLU A 221 -15.91 2.39 -20.83
CA GLU A 221 -15.93 2.90 -22.19
C GLU A 221 -14.99 1.94 -22.93
N GLU A 222 -15.54 1.17 -23.88
CA GLU A 222 -14.74 0.40 -24.82
C GLU A 222 -13.91 1.43 -25.57
N ASP A 223 -12.75 1.79 -25.00
CA ASP A 223 -11.71 2.47 -25.75
C ASP A 223 -11.37 1.52 -26.88
N ASP A 224 -11.60 1.98 -28.13
CA ASP A 224 -11.17 1.36 -29.36
C ASP A 224 -9.64 1.18 -29.33
N ALA A 225 -9.17 0.16 -28.60
CA ALA A 225 -7.85 -0.38 -28.75
C ALA A 225 -7.89 -1.21 -30.04
N ASP A 226 -7.15 -0.74 -31.04
CA ASP A 226 -6.73 -1.54 -32.18
C ASP A 226 -6.02 -2.82 -31.64
N ASP A 227 -6.79 -3.88 -31.44
CA ASP A 227 -6.31 -5.25 -31.27
C ASP A 227 -5.88 -5.78 -32.66
N GLU A 228 -4.68 -5.39 -33.10
CA GLU A 228 -3.88 -6.27 -33.94
C GLU A 228 -3.02 -7.15 -33.02
N ASP A 229 -3.60 -8.26 -32.55
CA ASP A 229 -2.90 -9.55 -32.49
C ASP A 229 -3.90 -10.69 -32.23
N GLU A 230 -3.87 -11.67 -33.13
CA GLU A 230 -4.68 -12.89 -33.14
C GLU A 230 -4.43 -13.76 -31.90
N ASP A 231 -5.47 -13.98 -31.08
CA ASP A 231 -5.72 -15.29 -30.49
C ASP A 231 -7.22 -15.46 -30.22
N ASP A 232 -7.93 -15.84 -31.29
CA ASP A 232 -9.35 -16.18 -31.32
C ASP A 232 -9.61 -17.51 -30.59
N ALA A 233 -9.49 -17.49 -29.26
CA ALA A 233 -9.96 -18.56 -28.39
C ALA A 233 -11.42 -18.26 -28.00
N PRO A 234 -12.40 -19.11 -28.38
CA PRO A 234 -13.80 -18.85 -28.08
C PRO A 234 -14.00 -18.76 -26.56
N LEU A 235 -14.68 -17.69 -26.14
CA LEU A 235 -15.16 -17.45 -24.78
C LEU A 235 -15.81 -18.73 -24.24
N VAL A 236 -15.13 -19.42 -23.33
CA VAL A 236 -15.68 -20.57 -22.65
C VAL A 236 -16.78 -20.05 -21.72
N GLU A 237 -18.05 -20.28 -22.10
CA GLU A 237 -19.20 -20.10 -21.23
C GLU A 237 -18.87 -20.74 -19.86
N GLN A 238 -18.88 -19.93 -18.80
CA GLN A 238 -18.68 -20.44 -17.44
C GLN A 238 -19.79 -21.46 -17.16
N VAL A 239 -19.41 -22.74 -17.13
CA VAL A 239 -20.31 -23.84 -16.78
C VAL A 239 -20.86 -23.57 -15.38
N ILE A 240 -22.12 -23.14 -15.29
CA ILE A 240 -22.85 -23.08 -14.03
C ILE A 240 -22.95 -24.52 -13.53
N ARG A 241 -22.16 -24.85 -12.51
CA ARG A 241 -22.24 -26.15 -11.84
C ARG A 241 -23.63 -26.24 -11.19
N ALA A 242 -24.51 -27.05 -11.77
CA ALA A 242 -25.84 -27.32 -11.23
C ALA A 242 -25.79 -28.10 -9.89
N GLU A 243 -24.63 -28.67 -9.56
CA GLU A 243 -24.44 -29.44 -8.33
C GLU A 243 -23.97 -28.58 -7.15
N PRO A 244 -24.50 -28.80 -5.94
CA PRO A 244 -24.07 -28.10 -4.73
C PRO A 244 -22.56 -28.27 -4.52
N LYS A 245 -21.87 -27.19 -4.20
CA LYS A 245 -20.45 -27.22 -3.85
C LYS A 245 -20.28 -28.00 -2.54
N ILE A 246 -19.77 -29.23 -2.62
CA ILE A 246 -19.50 -30.08 -1.45
C ILE A 246 -18.54 -29.37 -0.50
N GLY A 247 -18.95 -29.20 0.75
CA GLY A 247 -18.14 -28.53 1.75
C GLY A 247 -16.89 -29.34 2.10
N ARG A 248 -15.74 -28.67 2.29
CA ARG A 248 -14.44 -29.30 2.63
C ARG A 248 -14.53 -30.34 3.77
N ASN A 249 -15.43 -30.11 4.74
CA ASN A 249 -15.60 -30.95 5.92
C ASN A 249 -16.77 -31.96 5.82
N GLU A 250 -17.54 -31.96 4.74
CA GLU A 250 -18.67 -32.86 4.51
C GLU A 250 -18.21 -34.30 4.20
N PRO A 251 -19.07 -35.32 4.40
CA PRO A 251 -18.80 -36.69 3.98
C PRO A 251 -18.45 -36.74 2.49
N CYS A 252 -17.39 -37.47 2.15
CA CYS A 252 -16.96 -37.61 0.77
C CYS A 252 -17.96 -38.46 -0.02
N PRO A 253 -18.45 -38.00 -1.19
CA PRO A 253 -19.47 -38.71 -1.98
C PRO A 253 -18.99 -40.05 -2.56
N CYS A 254 -17.69 -40.33 -2.53
CA CYS A 254 -17.13 -41.61 -2.99
C CYS A 254 -17.40 -42.80 -2.05
N GLY A 255 -18.12 -42.59 -0.94
CA GLY A 255 -18.47 -43.67 0.00
C GLY A 255 -17.34 -44.10 0.95
N SER A 256 -16.22 -43.36 1.00
CA SER A 256 -15.07 -43.72 1.84
C SER A 256 -15.27 -43.52 3.35
N GLY A 257 -16.35 -42.86 3.76
CA GLY A 257 -16.61 -42.48 5.16
C GLY A 257 -15.69 -41.37 5.69
N LYS A 258 -14.80 -40.80 4.87
CA LYS A 258 -13.90 -39.70 5.24
C LYS A 258 -14.48 -38.33 4.87
N LYS A 259 -14.00 -37.26 5.50
CA LYS A 259 -14.30 -35.87 5.08
C LYS A 259 -13.72 -35.60 3.68
N TYR A 260 -14.41 -34.81 2.86
CA TYR A 260 -14.00 -34.51 1.47
C TYR A 260 -12.53 -34.04 1.36
N LYS A 261 -12.10 -33.14 2.26
CA LYS A 261 -10.70 -32.65 2.37
C LYS A 261 -9.63 -33.71 2.67
N LYS A 262 -10.03 -34.89 3.15
CA LYS A 262 -9.13 -35.99 3.51
C LYS A 262 -9.25 -37.16 2.54
N CYS A 263 -9.97 -37.00 1.42
CA CYS A 263 -10.28 -38.08 0.50
C CYS A 263 -10.08 -37.68 -0.97
N CYS A 264 -10.93 -36.80 -1.50
CA CYS A 264 -10.99 -36.51 -2.95
C CYS A 264 -10.62 -35.06 -3.29
N MET A 265 -10.10 -34.31 -2.33
CA MET A 265 -9.60 -32.96 -2.51
C MET A 265 -8.11 -32.99 -2.10
N PRO A 266 -7.18 -33.22 -3.07
CA PRO A 266 -5.75 -33.17 -2.80
C PRO A 266 -5.31 -31.79 -2.29
#